data_AF-A0A7S4MCI9-F1
#
_entry.id   AF-A0A7S4MCI9-F1
#
_cell.length_a   1.000
_cell.length_b   1.000
_cell.length_c   1.000
_cell.angle_alpha   90.00
_cell.angle_beta   90.00
_cell.angle_gamma   90.00
#
_symmetry.space_group_name_H-M   'P 1'
#
loop_
_entity.id
_entity.type
_entity.pdbx_description
1 polymer ?
#
loop_
_entity_poly.entity_id
_entity_poly.type
_entity_poly.pdbx_seq_one_letter_code
_entity_poly.pdbx_strand_id
1 'polypeptide(L)'
;ENIHVEKEPLEFFYVVKTEIHSVLQPSFLDKYVRAPGSQFYALTSNAPIDQTSTLSICSGKLVMSVDGETYSQLGLQGTKEKFGSEKDKKRIYRQKFRIDIDIGRKEFAPGDKTYDRVMWCFKDRVPPLELLVVLYRDGNCTKIEFPTSVTDVKCLKSKKNVRSLTAATPELSMDDPSNPTFHSDGNINSLTAPSEQEAVM
;
A
#
# COMPACT_ATOMS: atom_id res chain seq x y z
N GLU A 1 -46.24 -18.06 3.05
CA GLU A 1 -45.41 -16.86 2.82
C GLU A 1 -43.95 -17.26 2.77
N ASN A 2 -43.26 -16.90 1.69
CA ASN A 2 -41.84 -17.23 1.49
C ASN A 2 -40.99 -16.10 2.11
N ILE A 3 -40.27 -16.40 3.18
CA ILE A 3 -39.20 -15.52 3.67
C ILE A 3 -37.96 -15.84 2.83
N HIS A 4 -37.67 -15.00 1.85
CA HIS A 4 -36.36 -14.95 1.21
C HIS A 4 -35.35 -14.48 2.26
N VAL A 5 -34.55 -15.39 2.80
CA VAL A 5 -33.35 -15.04 3.55
C VAL A 5 -32.31 -14.67 2.50
N GLU A 6 -32.20 -13.39 2.20
CA GLU A 6 -31.09 -12.85 1.42
C GLU A 6 -29.81 -13.16 2.19
N LYS A 7 -29.10 -14.20 1.73
CA LYS A 7 -27.89 -14.70 2.36
C LYS A 7 -26.80 -13.71 1.99
N GLU A 8 -26.66 -12.67 2.81
CA GLU A 8 -25.58 -11.69 2.76
C GLU A 8 -24.27 -12.39 2.34
N PRO A 9 -23.60 -11.94 1.26
CA PRO A 9 -22.39 -12.60 0.79
C PRO A 9 -21.38 -12.61 1.93
N LEU A 10 -20.80 -13.78 2.20
CA LEU A 10 -19.72 -13.89 3.16
C LEU A 10 -18.57 -13.01 2.67
N GLU A 11 -18.38 -11.86 3.31
CA GLU A 11 -17.19 -11.04 3.12
C GLU A 11 -16.03 -11.78 3.80
N PHE A 12 -15.06 -12.23 3.01
CA PHE A 12 -13.83 -12.81 3.51
C PHE A 12 -12.65 -12.26 2.73
N PHE A 13 -11.47 -12.33 3.34
CA PHE A 13 -10.23 -11.99 2.68
C PHE A 13 -9.18 -13.04 3.05
N TYR A 14 -8.12 -13.07 2.26
CA TYR A 14 -6.99 -13.93 2.53
C TYR A 14 -5.85 -13.10 3.10
N VAL A 15 -5.15 -13.65 4.08
CA VAL A 15 -3.79 -13.24 4.40
C VAL A 15 -2.89 -14.34 3.88
N VAL A 16 -1.95 -13.99 3.02
CA VAL A 16 -1.03 -14.93 2.38
C VAL A 16 0.40 -14.44 2.51
N LYS A 17 1.36 -15.36 2.56
CA LYS A 17 2.78 -15.03 2.43
C LYS A 17 3.28 -15.54 1.09
N THR A 18 3.83 -14.66 0.27
CA THR A 18 4.24 -15.04 -1.08
C THR A 18 5.33 -14.15 -1.66
N GLU A 19 6.15 -14.72 -2.53
CA GLU A 19 6.97 -13.96 -3.46
C GLU A 19 6.07 -13.38 -4.56
N ILE A 20 6.16 -12.07 -4.77
CA ILE A 20 5.22 -11.35 -5.64
C ILE A 20 5.15 -11.91 -7.07
N HIS A 21 6.27 -12.42 -7.60
CA HIS A 21 6.32 -13.02 -8.94
C HIS A 21 5.38 -14.24 -9.10
N SER A 22 4.99 -14.89 -7.99
CA SER A 22 4.04 -16.02 -7.99
C SER A 22 2.63 -15.59 -8.42
N VAL A 23 2.19 -14.40 -8.00
CA VAL A 23 0.87 -13.85 -8.36
C VAL A 23 0.89 -13.05 -9.67
N LEU A 24 2.05 -12.94 -10.31
CA LEU A 24 2.23 -12.37 -11.65
C LEU A 24 2.36 -13.42 -12.75
N GLN A 25 2.17 -14.70 -12.43
CA GLN A 25 2.12 -15.75 -13.44
C GLN A 25 0.95 -15.50 -14.40
N PRO A 26 1.10 -15.71 -15.71
CA PRO A 26 0.07 -15.37 -16.70
C PRO A 26 -1.26 -16.06 -16.41
N SER A 27 -1.22 -17.33 -16.01
CA SER A 27 -2.39 -18.11 -15.62
C SER A 27 -3.14 -17.52 -14.43
N PHE A 28 -2.42 -16.93 -13.47
CA PHE A 28 -3.02 -16.24 -12.33
C PHE A 28 -3.63 -14.91 -12.76
N LEU A 29 -2.89 -14.12 -13.54
CA LEU A 29 -3.35 -12.83 -14.06
C LEU A 29 -4.61 -13.00 -14.91
N ASP A 30 -4.63 -13.96 -15.83
CA ASP A 30 -5.79 -14.24 -16.69
C ASP A 30 -7.02 -14.67 -15.88
N LYS A 31 -6.83 -15.47 -14.84
CA LYS A 31 -7.94 -15.99 -14.04
C LYS A 31 -8.52 -14.94 -13.08
N TYR A 32 -7.69 -14.05 -12.52
CA TYR A 32 -8.12 -13.20 -11.40
C TYR A 32 -8.01 -11.70 -11.67
N VAL A 33 -7.06 -11.26 -12.48
CA VAL A 33 -6.80 -9.83 -12.74
C VAL A 33 -7.45 -9.36 -14.03
N ARG A 34 -7.31 -10.13 -15.12
CA ARG A 34 -7.75 -9.78 -16.48
C ARG A 34 -9.11 -10.37 -16.87
N ALA A 35 -9.65 -11.27 -16.04
CA ALA A 35 -10.97 -11.85 -16.27
C ALA A 35 -12.06 -10.75 -16.26
N PRO A 36 -12.98 -10.75 -17.23
CA PRO A 36 -14.12 -9.82 -17.23
C PRO A 36 -14.93 -9.91 -15.94
N GLY A 37 -15.38 -8.76 -15.43
CA GLY A 37 -16.15 -8.69 -14.17
C GLY A 37 -15.33 -8.94 -12.90
N SER A 38 -14.03 -9.19 -13.03
CA SER A 38 -13.12 -9.50 -11.93
C SER A 38 -12.47 -8.25 -11.34
N GLN A 39 -12.46 -8.14 -10.01
CA GLN A 39 -11.78 -7.09 -9.28
C GLN A 39 -10.90 -7.74 -8.21
N PHE A 40 -9.62 -7.88 -8.55
CA PHE A 40 -8.61 -8.41 -7.65
C PHE A 40 -7.90 -7.28 -6.92
N TYR A 41 -7.86 -7.39 -5.60
CA TYR A 41 -7.16 -6.46 -4.72
C TYR A 41 -6.13 -7.20 -3.89
N ALA A 42 -4.93 -6.65 -3.81
CA ALA A 42 -3.90 -7.09 -2.87
C ALA A 42 -3.23 -5.88 -2.24
N LEU A 43 -2.86 -5.98 -0.96
CA LEU A 43 -2.13 -4.94 -0.24
C LEU A 43 -1.15 -5.59 0.74
N THR A 44 0.07 -5.08 0.84
CA THR A 44 1.00 -5.48 1.90
C THR A 44 0.43 -5.22 3.29
N SER A 45 0.35 -6.25 4.13
CA SER A 45 -0.05 -6.12 5.53
C SER A 45 1.13 -5.75 6.41
N ASN A 46 0.85 -5.11 7.56
CA ASN A 46 1.85 -4.77 8.58
C ASN A 46 3.07 -3.98 8.06
N ALA A 47 2.88 -3.18 7.03
CA ALA A 47 3.93 -2.40 6.37
C ALA A 47 3.62 -0.89 6.47
N PRO A 48 4.09 -0.18 7.51
CA PRO A 48 3.92 1.26 7.62
C PRO A 48 4.52 1.96 6.39
N ILE A 49 3.69 2.72 5.68
CA ILE A 49 4.05 3.29 4.36
C ILE A 49 5.29 4.20 4.42
N ASP A 50 5.43 4.96 5.52
CA ASP A 50 6.55 5.89 5.70
C ASP A 50 7.88 5.18 5.97
N GLN A 51 7.84 3.95 6.50
CA GLN A 51 9.02 3.25 7.01
C GLN A 51 9.45 2.09 6.11
N THR A 52 8.50 1.43 5.46
CA THR A 52 8.73 0.15 4.78
C THR A 52 8.30 0.21 3.33
N SER A 53 8.86 -0.68 2.52
CA SER A 53 8.39 -0.86 1.15
C SER A 53 6.98 -1.47 1.16
N THR A 54 6.09 -0.91 0.37
CA THR A 54 4.68 -1.34 0.27
C THR A 54 4.35 -1.73 -1.15
N LEU A 55 3.36 -2.61 -1.30
CA LEU A 55 2.86 -3.05 -2.59
C LEU A 55 1.33 -3.12 -2.53
N SER A 56 0.70 -2.64 -3.60
CA SER A 56 -0.72 -2.81 -3.82
C SER A 56 -0.99 -3.29 -5.24
N ILE A 57 -2.05 -4.09 -5.41
CA ILE A 57 -2.62 -4.42 -6.69
C ILE A 57 -4.08 -3.97 -6.66
N CYS A 58 -4.45 -3.12 -7.60
CA CYS A 58 -5.84 -2.70 -7.80
C CYS A 58 -6.07 -2.34 -9.26
N SER A 59 -7.25 -2.69 -9.79
CA SER A 59 -7.67 -2.32 -11.14
C SER A 59 -6.63 -2.65 -12.23
N GLY A 60 -6.02 -3.84 -12.15
CA GLY A 60 -5.00 -4.27 -13.12
C GLY A 60 -3.67 -3.54 -13.03
N LYS A 61 -3.43 -2.74 -11.99
CA LYS A 61 -2.16 -2.06 -11.76
C LYS A 61 -1.51 -2.61 -10.49
N LEU A 62 -0.23 -2.92 -10.60
CA LEU A 62 0.64 -3.16 -9.46
C LEU A 62 1.38 -1.86 -9.16
N VAL A 63 1.25 -1.37 -7.95
CA VAL A 63 1.89 -0.14 -7.47
C VAL A 63 2.75 -0.49 -6.27
N MET A 64 4.03 -0.13 -6.33
CA MET A 64 4.94 -0.25 -5.21
C MET A 64 5.43 1.12 -4.77
N SER A 65 5.51 1.34 -3.46
CA SER A 65 6.30 2.43 -2.89
C SER A 65 7.49 1.81 -2.18
N VAL A 66 8.70 2.13 -2.64
CA VAL A 66 9.95 1.55 -2.14
C VAL A 66 10.92 2.63 -1.69
N ASP A 67 11.83 2.32 -0.77
CA ASP A 67 12.94 3.23 -0.44
C ASP A 67 13.96 3.34 -1.58
N GLY A 68 14.86 4.33 -1.50
CA GLY A 68 15.84 4.61 -2.54
C GLY A 68 16.86 3.48 -2.77
N GLU A 69 17.16 2.68 -1.75
CA GLU A 69 18.06 1.54 -1.88
C GLU A 69 17.39 0.43 -2.69
N THR A 70 16.20 0.03 -2.28
CA THR A 70 15.36 -0.95 -2.96
C THR A 70 15.05 -0.51 -4.39
N TYR A 71 14.74 0.77 -4.62
CA TYR A 71 14.52 1.32 -5.97
C TYR A 71 15.74 1.12 -6.87
N SER A 72 16.93 1.48 -6.37
CA SER A 72 18.20 1.35 -7.10
C SER A 72 18.53 -0.12 -7.39
N GLN A 73 18.25 -1.00 -6.43
CA GLN A 73 18.43 -2.44 -6.60
C GLN A 73 17.42 -3.03 -7.57
N LEU A 74 16.16 -2.62 -7.58
CA LEU A 74 15.17 -3.14 -8.52
C LEU A 74 15.47 -2.73 -9.95
N GLY A 75 15.96 -1.50 -10.18
CA GLY A 75 16.27 -1.00 -11.52
C GLY A 75 15.05 -1.07 -12.44
N LEU A 76 13.88 -0.79 -11.88
CA LEU A 76 12.61 -0.61 -12.58
C LEU A 76 12.34 0.89 -12.74
N GLN A 77 11.59 1.27 -13.76
CA GLN A 77 11.18 2.67 -13.93
C GLN A 77 10.18 3.06 -12.85
N GLY A 78 10.44 4.17 -12.17
CA GLY A 78 9.55 4.73 -11.17
C GLY A 78 9.67 6.25 -11.07
N THR A 79 8.85 6.84 -10.22
CA THR A 79 8.80 8.27 -9.95
C THR A 79 9.07 8.55 -8.49
N LYS A 80 9.74 9.66 -8.19
CA LYS A 80 10.01 10.05 -6.79
C LYS A 80 8.71 10.53 -6.13
N GLU A 81 8.42 10.01 -4.95
CA GLU A 81 7.26 10.45 -4.17
C GLU A 81 7.55 11.76 -3.42
N LYS A 82 6.49 12.57 -3.22
CA LYS A 82 6.61 13.93 -2.68
C LYS A 82 6.45 14.03 -1.16
N PHE A 83 6.11 12.93 -0.48
CA PHE A 83 5.92 12.91 0.97
C PHE A 83 7.22 12.53 1.70
N GLY A 84 7.34 12.97 2.96
CA GLY A 84 8.56 12.87 3.77
C GLY A 84 9.07 14.24 4.22
N SER A 85 9.81 14.28 5.33
CA SER A 85 10.34 15.54 5.86
C SER A 85 11.37 16.17 4.91
N GLU A 86 11.60 17.47 4.99
CA GLU A 86 12.63 18.16 4.20
C GLU A 86 14.04 17.57 4.43
N LYS A 87 14.27 17.00 5.62
CA LYS A 87 15.50 16.28 5.96
C LYS A 87 15.61 14.94 5.24
N ASP A 88 14.50 14.22 5.07
CA ASP A 88 14.46 12.94 4.35
C ASP A 88 14.59 13.14 2.84
N LYS A 89 14.03 14.24 2.31
CA LYS A 89 14.22 14.62 0.90
C LYS A 89 15.67 14.88 0.51
N LYS A 90 16.56 15.23 1.44
CA LYS A 90 17.99 15.50 1.16
C LYS A 90 18.82 14.23 1.01
N ARG A 91 18.32 13.05 1.42
CA ARG A 91 19.06 11.78 1.43
C ARG A 91 18.35 10.77 0.54
N ILE A 92 18.97 10.36 -0.56
CA ILE A 92 18.31 9.49 -1.57
C ILE A 92 17.75 8.20 -0.98
N TYR A 93 18.44 7.59 -0.01
CA TYR A 93 18.01 6.37 0.69
C TYR A 93 16.79 6.56 1.61
N ARG A 94 16.45 7.81 1.96
CA ARG A 94 15.24 8.16 2.71
C ARG A 94 14.11 8.68 1.83
N GLN A 95 14.35 8.79 0.52
CA GLN A 95 13.30 9.12 -0.43
C GLN A 95 12.52 7.86 -0.78
N LYS A 96 11.21 8.02 -0.97
CA LYS A 96 10.36 6.96 -1.51
C LYS A 96 10.20 7.13 -3.02
N PHE A 97 10.12 6.00 -3.70
CA PHE A 97 9.93 5.91 -5.14
C PHE A 97 8.73 5.02 -5.43
N ARG A 98 7.84 5.52 -6.28
CA ARG A 98 6.66 4.84 -6.77
C ARG A 98 6.95 4.14 -8.08
N ILE A 99 6.71 2.83 -8.14
CA ILE A 99 6.78 2.02 -9.36
C ILE A 99 5.36 1.61 -9.72
N ASP A 100 4.89 1.96 -10.91
CA ASP A 100 3.59 1.58 -11.43
C ASP A 100 3.78 0.60 -12.61
N ILE A 101 3.16 -0.57 -12.53
CA ILE A 101 3.19 -1.60 -13.57
C ILE A 101 1.76 -1.94 -13.96
N ASP A 102 1.43 -1.79 -15.24
CA ASP A 102 0.16 -2.26 -15.79
C ASP A 102 0.25 -3.77 -16.03
N ILE A 103 -0.34 -4.53 -15.12
CA ILE A 103 -0.44 -6.00 -15.17
C ILE A 103 -1.78 -6.46 -15.77
N GLY A 104 -2.70 -5.52 -16.04
CA GLY A 104 -4.01 -5.76 -16.63
C GLY A 104 -3.96 -5.86 -18.15
N ARG A 105 -2.93 -5.25 -18.78
CA ARG A 105 -2.68 -5.38 -20.22
C ARG A 105 -2.39 -6.84 -20.60
N LYS A 106 -2.87 -7.26 -21.77
CA LYS A 106 -2.71 -8.65 -22.26
C LYS A 106 -1.26 -8.96 -22.62
N GLU A 107 -0.53 -7.94 -23.04
CA GLU A 107 0.87 -8.02 -23.47
C GLU A 107 1.82 -8.25 -22.29
N PHE A 108 1.38 -8.04 -21.04
CA PHE A 108 2.17 -8.36 -19.86
C PHE A 108 2.19 -9.89 -19.66
N ALA A 109 3.07 -10.55 -20.40
CA ALA A 109 3.21 -12.00 -20.51
C ALA A 109 4.63 -12.37 -20.97
N PRO A 110 5.07 -13.64 -20.86
CA PRO A 110 6.40 -14.07 -21.28
C PRO A 110 6.74 -13.64 -22.72
N GLY A 111 7.92 -13.07 -22.90
CA GLY A 111 8.38 -12.49 -24.17
C GLY A 111 8.14 -10.99 -24.31
N ASP A 112 7.33 -10.37 -23.43
CA ASP A 112 7.32 -8.92 -23.26
C ASP A 112 8.52 -8.49 -22.41
N LYS A 113 9.29 -7.52 -22.91
CA LYS A 113 10.51 -7.04 -22.23
C LYS A 113 10.21 -6.49 -20.85
N THR A 114 9.06 -5.83 -20.67
CA THR A 114 8.67 -5.33 -19.35
C THR A 114 8.32 -6.49 -18.42
N TYR A 115 7.52 -7.46 -18.87
CA TYR A 115 7.19 -8.66 -18.11
C TYR A 115 8.45 -9.40 -17.66
N ASP A 116 9.35 -9.75 -18.59
CA ASP A 116 10.56 -10.51 -18.29
C ASP A 116 11.45 -9.76 -17.29
N ARG A 117 11.56 -8.43 -17.45
CA ARG A 117 12.32 -7.58 -16.53
C ARG A 117 11.71 -7.57 -15.14
N VAL A 118 10.40 -7.40 -15.02
CA VAL A 118 9.69 -7.38 -13.73
C VAL A 118 9.83 -8.73 -13.03
N MET A 119 9.61 -9.82 -13.75
CA MET A 119 9.75 -11.18 -13.21
C MET A 119 11.17 -11.45 -12.71
N TRP A 120 12.19 -11.03 -13.47
CA TRP A 120 13.58 -11.15 -13.04
C TRP A 120 13.88 -10.34 -11.79
N CYS A 121 13.44 -9.08 -11.73
CA CYS A 121 13.66 -8.24 -10.55
C CYS A 121 12.97 -8.83 -9.31
N PHE A 122 11.75 -9.33 -9.45
CA PHE A 122 10.96 -9.80 -8.32
C PHE A 122 11.37 -11.18 -7.81
N LYS A 123 11.89 -12.05 -8.68
CA LYS A 123 12.34 -13.37 -8.29
C LYS A 123 13.60 -13.32 -7.42
N ASP A 124 14.53 -12.43 -7.74
CA ASP A 124 15.86 -12.45 -7.11
C ASP A 124 16.05 -11.35 -6.05
N ARG A 125 15.21 -10.30 -6.04
CA ARG A 125 15.50 -9.05 -5.30
C ARG A 125 14.40 -8.61 -4.34
N VAL A 126 13.22 -9.23 -4.41
CA VAL A 126 12.10 -8.88 -3.51
C VAL A 126 11.85 -10.05 -2.56
N PRO A 127 12.01 -9.85 -1.24
CA PRO A 127 11.71 -10.91 -0.29
C PRO A 127 10.20 -11.24 -0.28
N PRO A 128 9.80 -12.41 0.24
CA PRO A 128 8.40 -12.75 0.40
C PRO A 128 7.65 -11.69 1.21
N LEU A 129 6.47 -11.30 0.73
CA LEU A 129 5.60 -10.31 1.34
C LEU A 129 4.39 -11.00 1.98
N GLU A 130 3.90 -10.45 3.08
CA GLU A 130 2.57 -10.77 3.60
C GLU A 130 1.55 -9.85 2.91
N LEU A 131 0.56 -10.43 2.26
CA LEU A 131 -0.46 -9.71 1.50
C LEU A 131 -1.85 -10.01 2.06
N LEU A 132 -2.64 -8.96 2.22
CA LEU A 132 -4.09 -9.03 2.35
C LEU A 132 -4.70 -9.03 0.95
N VAL A 133 -5.46 -10.06 0.62
CA VAL A 133 -5.96 -10.31 -0.74
C VAL A 133 -7.47 -10.56 -0.73
N VAL A 134 -8.18 -9.93 -1.66
CA VAL A 134 -9.61 -10.18 -1.90
C VAL A 134 -9.92 -10.15 -3.39
N LEU A 135 -10.90 -10.95 -3.79
CA LEU A 135 -11.39 -11.03 -5.16
C LEU A 135 -12.90 -10.81 -5.17
N TYR A 136 -13.36 -9.85 -5.95
CA TYR A 136 -14.77 -9.70 -6.28
C TYR A 136 -15.01 -10.12 -7.72
N ARG A 137 -16.12 -10.83 -7.96
CA ARG A 137 -16.67 -11.08 -9.29
C ARG A 137 -18.13 -10.72 -9.28
N ASP A 138 -18.53 -9.83 -10.18
CA ASP A 138 -19.91 -9.36 -10.29
C ASP A 138 -20.47 -8.90 -8.93
N GLY A 139 -19.66 -8.16 -8.17
CA GLY A 139 -20.00 -7.65 -6.83
C GLY A 139 -19.88 -8.65 -5.68
N ASN A 140 -19.55 -9.92 -5.94
CA ASN A 140 -19.51 -10.96 -4.93
C ASN A 140 -18.09 -11.40 -4.57
N CYS A 141 -17.79 -11.49 -3.27
CA CYS A 141 -16.53 -12.03 -2.79
C CYS A 141 -16.37 -13.49 -3.22
N THR A 142 -15.29 -13.78 -3.95
CA THR A 142 -15.05 -15.08 -4.59
C THR A 142 -13.75 -15.71 -4.08
N LYS A 143 -13.73 -17.04 -4.00
CA LYS A 143 -12.54 -17.78 -3.58
C LYS A 143 -11.43 -17.66 -4.62
N ILE A 144 -10.20 -17.62 -4.12
CA ILE A 144 -8.98 -17.61 -4.93
C ILE A 144 -8.28 -18.95 -4.73
N GLU A 145 -7.94 -19.62 -5.82
CA GLU A 145 -6.97 -20.72 -5.80
C GLU A 145 -5.59 -20.11 -6.01
N PHE A 146 -4.78 -20.13 -4.95
CA PHE A 146 -3.42 -19.61 -4.99
C PHE A 146 -2.46 -20.64 -5.61
N PRO A 147 -1.41 -20.19 -6.32
CA PRO A 147 -0.31 -21.04 -6.74
C PRO A 147 0.34 -21.78 -5.57
N THR A 148 0.93 -22.95 -5.81
CA THR A 148 1.57 -23.77 -4.78
C THR A 148 2.76 -23.10 -4.09
N SER A 149 3.34 -22.06 -4.70
CA SER A 149 4.40 -21.22 -4.13
C SER A 149 3.89 -20.21 -3.09
N VAL A 150 2.57 -20.03 -2.96
CA VAL A 150 1.97 -19.19 -1.93
C VAL A 150 1.85 -20.00 -0.64
N THR A 151 2.44 -19.51 0.45
CA THR A 151 2.40 -20.16 1.76
C THR A 151 1.49 -19.42 2.71
N ASP A 152 1.22 -20.04 3.86
CA ASP A 152 0.51 -19.43 5.00
C ASP A 152 -0.86 -18.83 4.64
N VAL A 153 -1.58 -19.46 3.70
CA VAL A 153 -2.90 -18.98 3.25
C VAL A 153 -3.92 -19.12 4.38
N LYS A 154 -4.31 -17.96 4.95
CA LYS A 154 -5.35 -17.86 5.99
C LYS A 154 -6.56 -17.15 5.41
N CYS A 155 -7.69 -17.84 5.35
CA CYS A 155 -8.97 -17.24 4.98
C CYS A 155 -9.66 -16.68 6.23
N LEU A 156 -9.80 -15.36 6.31
CA LEU A 156 -10.40 -14.66 7.42
C LEU A 156 -11.77 -14.14 7.01
N LYS A 157 -12.80 -14.50 7.77
CA LYS A 157 -14.12 -13.91 7.60
C LYS A 157 -14.09 -12.49 8.15
N SER A 158 -14.63 -11.54 7.39
CA SER A 158 -14.94 -10.21 7.89
C SER A 158 -15.90 -10.38 9.07
N LYS A 159 -15.44 -10.04 10.28
CA LYS A 159 -16.37 -9.84 11.39
C LYS A 159 -17.10 -8.54 11.06
N LYS A 160 -18.41 -8.60 10.87
CA LYS A 160 -19.24 -7.40 10.74
C LYS A 160 -18.91 -6.49 11.95
N ASN A 161 -18.43 -5.27 11.68
CA ASN A 161 -18.12 -4.13 12.58
C ASN A 161 -16.64 -3.76 12.76
N VAL A 162 -16.16 -2.80 11.94
CA VAL A 162 -15.03 -1.93 12.33
C VAL A 162 -15.46 -0.95 13.45
N ARG A 163 -16.76 -0.62 13.54
CA ARG A 163 -17.33 0.23 14.61
C ARG A 163 -17.18 -0.33 16.03
N SER A 164 -16.95 -1.64 16.20
CA SER A 164 -16.70 -2.22 17.53
C SER A 164 -15.24 -2.12 17.99
N LEU A 165 -14.31 -1.72 17.11
CA LEU A 165 -12.89 -1.57 17.46
C LEU A 165 -12.55 -0.18 18.02
N THR A 166 -13.39 0.83 17.77
CA THR A 166 -13.27 2.17 18.39
C THR A 166 -13.69 2.19 19.87
N ALA A 167 -14.29 1.12 20.39
CA ALA A 167 -14.69 1.02 21.80
C ALA A 167 -13.54 0.60 22.74
N ALA A 168 -12.35 0.31 22.20
CA ALA A 168 -11.19 -0.12 22.98
C ALA A 168 -10.00 0.85 22.88
N THR A 169 -10.24 2.11 22.50
CA THR A 169 -9.30 3.19 22.82
C THR A 169 -9.64 3.64 24.23
N PRO A 170 -8.75 3.52 25.23
CA PRO A 170 -8.96 4.26 26.46
C PRO A 170 -8.99 5.74 26.06
N GLU A 171 -10.09 6.43 26.41
CA GLU A 171 -10.10 7.88 26.36
C GLU A 171 -8.89 8.36 27.16
N LEU A 172 -7.97 9.05 26.48
CA LEU A 172 -7.01 9.91 27.17
C LEU A 172 -7.84 11.01 27.82
N SER A 173 -8.25 10.78 29.07
CA SER A 173 -8.86 11.80 29.90
C SER A 173 -7.86 12.94 30.05
N MET A 174 -8.20 14.10 29.48
CA MET A 174 -7.41 15.34 29.63
C MET A 174 -7.59 16.01 31.01
N ASP A 175 -8.17 15.31 31.99
CA ASP A 175 -8.41 15.82 33.34
C ASP A 175 -7.57 15.09 34.40
N ASP A 176 -6.27 14.91 34.15
CA ASP A 176 -5.33 14.61 35.23
C ASP A 176 -4.69 15.94 35.73
N PRO A 177 -5.12 16.47 36.89
CA PRO A 177 -4.59 17.72 37.44
C PRO A 177 -3.14 17.61 37.95
N SER A 178 -2.45 16.48 37.73
CA SER A 178 -1.04 16.31 38.09
C SER A 178 -0.04 16.65 36.98
N ASN A 179 -0.48 17.04 35.78
CA ASN A 179 0.44 17.41 34.70
C ASN A 179 0.87 18.89 34.83
N PRO A 180 2.18 19.21 34.93
CA PRO A 180 2.64 20.57 35.16
C PRO A 180 2.29 21.50 34.00
N THR A 181 1.61 22.60 34.34
CA THR A 181 1.21 23.68 33.44
C THR A 181 2.44 24.29 32.75
N PHE A 182 2.51 24.17 31.42
CA PHE A 182 3.46 24.94 30.61
C PHE A 182 3.03 26.40 30.61
N HIS A 183 3.74 27.24 31.38
CA HIS A 183 3.61 28.69 31.31
C HIS A 183 4.20 29.19 29.98
N SER A 184 3.36 29.69 29.09
CA SER A 184 3.78 30.45 27.91
C SER A 184 3.88 31.93 28.27
N ASP A 185 4.95 32.33 28.93
CA ASP A 185 5.35 33.74 29.01
C ASP A 185 6.43 34.01 27.96
N GLY A 186 6.04 34.68 26.87
CA GLY A 186 6.90 34.94 25.73
C GLY A 186 6.33 35.99 24.78
N ASN A 187 6.24 37.21 25.30
CA ASN A 187 5.88 38.47 24.66
C ASN A 187 6.39 38.60 23.20
N ILE A 188 5.49 38.60 22.22
CA ILE A 188 5.77 38.99 20.83
C ILE A 188 5.07 40.31 20.53
N ASN A 189 5.75 41.41 20.86
CA ASN A 189 5.57 42.71 20.25
C ASN A 189 6.90 43.45 20.28
N SER A 190 7.63 43.45 19.16
CA SER A 190 8.40 44.61 18.68
C SER A 190 9.17 44.32 17.39
N LEU A 191 9.30 45.38 16.58
CA LEU A 191 10.28 45.65 15.50
C LEU A 191 9.91 45.18 14.08
N THR A 192 9.13 45.97 13.34
CA THR A 192 9.55 47.03 12.37
C THR A 192 10.25 46.51 11.11
N ALA A 193 9.58 46.72 9.97
CA ALA A 193 10.10 46.53 8.62
C ALA A 193 11.16 47.61 8.27
N PRO A 194 12.18 47.29 7.44
CA PRO A 194 12.98 48.30 6.79
C PRO A 194 12.48 48.58 5.36
N SER A 195 12.42 49.87 5.08
CA SER A 195 12.21 50.54 3.79
C SER A 195 13.34 50.24 2.79
N GLU A 196 12.97 49.99 1.54
CA GLU A 196 13.86 50.07 0.38
C GLU A 196 14.12 51.53 0.01
N GLN A 197 15.40 51.95 -0.04
CA GLN A 197 15.89 52.98 -0.96
C GLN A 197 17.43 52.96 -1.06
N GLU A 198 17.90 52.89 -2.32
CA GLU A 198 19.13 53.39 -2.95
C GLU A 198 20.50 53.36 -2.25
N ALA A 199 21.50 52.79 -2.95
CA ALA A 199 22.67 53.58 -3.39
C ALA A 199 23.48 52.84 -4.48
N VAL A 200 23.71 53.58 -5.57
CA VAL A 200 24.69 53.33 -6.63
C VAL A 200 26.10 53.64 -6.12
N MET A 201 27.07 52.79 -6.45
CA MET A 201 28.43 53.17 -6.88
C MET A 201 29.10 52.01 -7.59
#